data_AF-A0A848XE51-F1
#
_entry.id   AF-A0A848XE51-F1
#
_cell.length_a   1.000
_cell.length_b   1.000
_cell.length_c   1.000
_cell.angle_alpha   90.00
_cell.angle_beta   90.00
_cell.angle_gamma   90.00
#
_symmetry.space_group_name_H-M   'P 1'
#
loop_
_entity.id
_entity.type
_entity.pdbx_description
1 polymer ?
#
loop_
_entity_poly.entity_id
_entity_poly.type
_entity_poly.pdbx_seq_one_letter_code
_entity_poly.pdbx_strand_id
1 'polypeptide(L)'
;DYIARRGCPESEADFGGHVFVGSENPASRAPYNAWMRDNVPAEQIVFRVSDGPSVTDAVRAGAGIGFAYVLDAARSPELKQVLPPRDAWSAPLWLVTHVDLHRTTKVQALLSVLKSAVKSGALTA
;
A
#
# COMPACT_ATOMS: atom_id res chain seq x y z
N ASP A 1 -2.50 -15.98 9.41
CA ASP A 1 -2.55 -16.27 10.87
C ASP A 1 -3.39 -15.25 11.66
N TYR A 2 -3.14 -13.93 11.53
CA TYR A 2 -3.87 -12.88 12.28
C TYR A 2 -5.41 -13.00 12.22
N ILE A 3 -6.00 -13.09 11.02
CA ILE A 3 -7.46 -13.19 10.81
C ILE A 3 -8.06 -14.43 11.47
N ALA A 4 -7.34 -15.56 11.48
CA ALA A 4 -7.82 -16.77 12.14
C ALA A 4 -7.95 -16.59 13.67
N ARG A 5 -7.10 -15.75 14.26
CA ARG A 5 -7.08 -15.47 15.71
C ARG A 5 -8.03 -14.35 16.14
N ARG A 6 -8.23 -13.34 15.30
CA ARG A 6 -8.96 -12.10 15.65
C ARG A 6 -10.26 -11.89 14.86
N GLY A 7 -10.56 -12.73 13.88
CA GLY A 7 -11.62 -12.46 12.92
C GLY A 7 -11.19 -11.49 11.82
N CYS A 8 -12.07 -11.28 10.85
CA CYS A 8 -11.89 -10.29 9.79
C CYS A 8 -12.94 -9.20 10.00
N PRO A 9 -12.56 -7.94 10.25
CA PRO A 9 -13.53 -6.87 10.31
C PRO A 9 -14.17 -6.68 8.93
N GLU A 10 -15.48 -6.40 8.90
CA GLU A 10 -16.23 -6.21 7.65
C GLU A 10 -16.39 -4.72 7.33
N SER A 11 -16.23 -3.85 8.33
CA SER A 11 -16.33 -2.41 8.24
C SER A 11 -15.37 -1.69 9.20
N GLU A 12 -15.24 -0.38 9.06
CA GLU A 12 -14.49 0.45 10.01
C GLU A 12 -15.06 0.41 11.43
N ALA A 13 -16.37 0.21 11.58
CA ALA A 13 -17.01 0.07 12.89
C ALA A 13 -16.51 -1.16 13.66
N ASP A 14 -16.01 -2.17 12.94
CA ASP A 14 -15.51 -3.41 13.49
C ASP A 14 -14.02 -3.35 13.86
N PHE A 15 -13.36 -2.19 13.70
CA PHE A 15 -11.92 -2.06 14.03
C PHE A 15 -11.62 -2.18 15.52
N GLY A 16 -12.62 -2.08 16.39
CA GLY A 16 -12.48 -2.28 17.82
C GLY A 16 -11.83 -3.63 18.15
N GLY A 17 -10.72 -3.61 18.89
CA GLY A 17 -9.99 -4.83 19.29
C GLY A 17 -9.02 -5.39 18.24
N HIS A 18 -8.96 -4.80 17.06
CA HIS A 18 -7.91 -5.06 16.07
C HIS A 18 -6.67 -4.19 16.31
N VAL A 19 -5.56 -4.60 15.69
CA VAL A 19 -4.28 -3.88 15.72
C VAL A 19 -3.78 -3.71 14.29
N PHE A 20 -3.08 -2.61 14.07
CA PHE A 20 -2.70 -2.13 12.76
C PHE A 20 -1.19 -1.97 12.63
N VAL A 21 -0.73 -2.19 11.41
CA VAL A 21 0.60 -1.85 10.93
C VAL A 21 0.51 -0.57 10.14
N GLY A 22 1.27 0.45 10.54
CA GLY A 22 1.24 1.77 9.93
C GLY A 22 2.61 2.35 9.64
N SER A 23 2.63 3.51 9.01
CA SER A 23 3.87 4.25 8.80
C SER A 23 4.36 4.87 10.12
N GLU A 24 5.68 4.82 10.34
CA GLU A 24 6.34 5.58 11.42
C GLU A 24 6.28 7.09 11.18
N ASN A 25 6.18 7.53 9.92
CA ASN A 25 6.16 8.96 9.59
C ASN A 25 4.75 9.56 9.78
N PRO A 26 4.50 10.36 10.83
CA PRO A 26 3.19 10.95 11.08
C PRO A 26 2.83 12.03 10.03
N ALA A 27 3.82 12.58 9.33
CA ALA A 27 3.66 13.58 8.28
C ALA A 27 3.51 12.96 6.87
N SER A 28 3.37 11.62 6.76
CA SER A 28 3.20 10.97 5.47
C SER A 28 1.99 11.54 4.72
N ARG A 29 2.24 12.00 3.49
CA ARG A 29 1.23 12.57 2.58
C ARG A 29 0.52 11.53 1.73
N ALA A 30 0.86 10.24 1.87
CA ALA A 30 0.18 9.19 1.15
C ALA A 30 -1.31 9.14 1.60
N PRO A 31 -2.29 9.16 0.67
CA PRO A 31 -3.70 9.26 1.03
C PRO A 31 -4.18 8.15 1.97
N TYR A 32 -3.71 6.92 1.77
CA TYR A 32 -4.00 5.79 2.65
C TYR A 32 -3.43 5.94 4.07
N ASN A 33 -2.24 6.54 4.22
CA ASN A 33 -1.66 6.83 5.54
C ASN A 33 -2.41 7.96 6.24
N ALA A 34 -2.84 8.97 5.49
CA ALA A 34 -3.70 10.03 6.03
C ALA A 34 -5.02 9.46 6.53
N TRP A 35 -5.68 8.65 5.71
CA TRP A 35 -6.90 7.96 6.10
C TRP A 35 -6.69 7.08 7.35
N MET A 36 -5.60 6.32 7.43
CA MET A 36 -5.29 5.50 8.61
C MET A 36 -5.21 6.33 9.87
N ARG A 37 -4.51 7.46 9.85
CA ARG A 37 -4.40 8.35 11.03
C ARG A 37 -5.74 8.93 11.45
N ASP A 38 -6.62 9.21 10.49
CA ASP A 38 -7.90 9.86 10.77
C ASP A 38 -8.98 8.87 11.22
N ASN A 39 -8.82 7.57 10.93
CA ASN A 39 -9.85 6.54 11.15
C ASN A 39 -9.43 5.42 12.11
N VAL A 40 -8.14 5.27 12.39
CA VAL A 40 -7.61 4.26 13.31
C VAL A 40 -6.99 4.95 14.52
N PRO A 41 -7.47 4.68 15.75
CA PRO A 41 -6.85 5.15 16.98
C PRO A 41 -5.35 4.84 17.06
N ALA A 42 -4.55 5.81 17.50
CA ALA A 42 -3.09 5.72 17.49
C ALA A 42 -2.55 4.56 18.34
N GLU A 43 -3.27 4.18 19.39
CA GLU A 43 -3.00 3.04 20.27
C GLU A 43 -3.22 1.68 19.59
N GLN A 44 -4.05 1.62 18.53
CA GLN A 44 -4.25 0.39 17.75
C GLN A 44 -3.13 0.21 16.72
N ILE A 45 -2.37 1.25 16.38
CA ILE A 45 -1.21 1.17 15.50
C ILE A 45 0.00 0.71 16.34
N VAL A 46 0.13 -0.59 16.54
CA VAL A 46 1.12 -1.20 17.45
C VAL A 46 2.46 -1.50 16.79
N PHE A 47 2.49 -1.57 15.45
CA PHE A 47 3.70 -1.80 14.68
C PHE A 47 3.87 -0.69 13.63
N ARG A 48 5.01 -0.01 13.67
CA ARG A 48 5.32 1.13 12.80
C ARG A 48 6.56 0.83 11.99
N VAL A 49 6.51 1.18 10.70
CA VAL A 49 7.60 0.92 9.75
C VAL A 49 7.92 2.15 8.90
N SER A 50 9.15 2.19 8.37
CA SER A 50 9.68 3.31 7.59
C SER A 50 9.17 3.36 6.14
N ASP A 51 8.75 2.23 5.58
CA ASP A 51 8.43 2.09 4.15
C ASP A 51 7.28 1.10 3.88
N GLY A 52 6.72 1.18 2.67
CA GLY A 52 5.56 0.39 2.25
C GLY A 52 5.81 -1.12 2.15
N PRO A 53 6.92 -1.59 1.54
CA PRO A 53 7.25 -3.02 1.52
C PRO A 53 7.26 -3.65 2.92
N SER A 54 7.88 -2.96 3.90
CA SER A 54 7.90 -3.40 5.29
C SER A 54 6.52 -3.50 5.93
N VAL A 55 5.55 -2.66 5.52
CA VAL A 55 4.14 -2.79 5.98
C VAL A 55 3.59 -4.14 5.50
N THR A 56 3.78 -4.46 4.22
CA THR A 56 3.23 -5.67 3.61
C THR A 56 3.85 -6.92 4.23
N ASP A 57 5.15 -6.93 4.47
CA ASP A 57 5.84 -8.06 5.10
C ASP A 57 5.40 -8.27 6.57
N ALA A 58 5.19 -7.19 7.32
CA ALA A 58 4.65 -7.28 8.67
C ALA A 58 3.21 -7.81 8.69
N VAL A 59 2.37 -7.41 7.72
CA VAL A 59 1.01 -7.94 7.56
C VAL A 59 1.05 -9.43 7.20
N ARG A 60 1.93 -9.84 6.26
CA ARG A 60 2.15 -11.26 5.92
C ARG A 60 2.58 -12.09 7.13
N ALA A 61 3.45 -11.53 7.98
CA ALA A 61 3.88 -12.14 9.23
C ALA A 61 2.77 -12.17 10.31
N GLY A 62 1.62 -11.54 10.07
CA GLY A 62 0.49 -11.52 10.98
C GLY A 62 0.60 -10.52 12.12
N ALA A 63 1.41 -9.45 11.97
CA ALA A 63 1.56 -8.40 12.96
C ALA A 63 0.28 -7.55 13.16
N GLY A 64 -0.61 -7.53 12.16
CA GLY A 64 -1.87 -6.80 12.22
C GLY A 64 -2.47 -6.56 10.83
N ILE A 65 -3.38 -5.58 10.77
CA ILE A 65 -4.00 -5.09 9.53
C ILE A 65 -3.19 -3.91 8.98
N GLY A 66 -2.93 -3.86 7.68
CA GLY A 66 -2.18 -2.76 7.07
C GLY A 66 -2.51 -2.57 5.60
N PHE A 67 -2.04 -1.47 5.02
CA PHE A 67 -2.19 -1.21 3.58
C PHE A 67 -1.18 -2.03 2.77
N ALA A 68 -1.65 -2.56 1.64
CA ALA A 68 -0.84 -3.24 0.64
C ALA A 68 -1.26 -2.77 -0.76
N TYR A 69 -0.36 -2.81 -1.73
CA TYR A 69 -0.73 -2.55 -3.12
C TYR A 69 -1.62 -3.67 -3.63
N VAL A 70 -2.72 -3.32 -4.31
CA VAL A 70 -3.71 -4.28 -4.81
C VAL A 70 -3.08 -5.35 -5.70
N LEU A 71 -2.11 -4.95 -6.56
CA LEU A 71 -1.39 -5.88 -7.44
C LEU A 71 -0.50 -6.86 -6.65
N ASP A 72 0.16 -6.39 -5.59
CA ASP A 72 0.99 -7.25 -4.73
C ASP A 72 0.12 -8.20 -3.92
N ALA A 73 -0.98 -7.70 -3.36
CA ALA A 73 -1.94 -8.50 -2.59
C ALA A 73 -2.60 -9.58 -3.45
N ALA A 74 -2.89 -9.31 -4.72
CA ALA A 74 -3.45 -10.29 -5.65
C ALA A 74 -2.51 -11.49 -5.92
N ARG A 75 -1.20 -11.32 -5.73
CA ARG A 75 -0.19 -12.39 -5.85
C ARG A 75 0.10 -13.12 -4.53
N SER A 76 -0.46 -12.65 -3.43
CA SER A 76 -0.21 -13.16 -2.09
C SER A 76 -1.45 -13.88 -1.55
N PRO A 77 -1.62 -15.20 -1.83
CA PRO A 77 -2.80 -15.95 -1.39
C PRO A 77 -2.93 -16.02 0.15
N GLU A 78 -1.85 -15.76 0.87
CA GLU A 78 -1.81 -15.66 2.33
C GLU A 78 -2.44 -14.37 2.88
N LEU A 79 -2.59 -13.34 2.05
CA LEU A 79 -3.22 -12.08 2.41
C LEU A 79 -4.73 -12.13 2.19
N LYS A 80 -5.48 -11.59 3.13
CA LYS A 80 -6.94 -11.42 3.01
C LYS A 80 -7.28 -9.94 2.94
N GLN A 81 -8.04 -9.57 1.92
CA GLN A 81 -8.58 -8.22 1.81
C GLN A 81 -9.59 -7.97 2.95
N VAL A 82 -9.32 -6.94 3.76
CA VAL A 82 -10.20 -6.50 4.85
C VAL A 82 -11.26 -5.53 4.32
N LEU A 83 -10.82 -4.43 3.70
CA LEU A 83 -11.69 -3.47 3.03
C LEU A 83 -11.36 -3.40 1.53
N PRO A 84 -12.36 -3.20 0.64
CA PRO A 84 -12.10 -3.01 -0.79
C PRO A 84 -11.32 -1.72 -1.04
N PRO A 85 -10.49 -1.65 -2.10
CA PRO A 85 -9.75 -0.45 -2.44
C PRO A 85 -10.71 0.71 -2.77
N ARG A 86 -10.29 1.93 -2.42
CA ARG A 86 -11.06 3.17 -2.64
C ARG A 86 -10.21 4.17 -3.39
N ASP A 87 -10.82 4.96 -4.28
CA ASP A 87 -10.10 5.98 -5.05
C ASP A 87 -9.41 7.02 -4.15
N ALA A 88 -10.02 7.34 -3.00
CA ALA A 88 -9.45 8.24 -2.00
C ALA A 88 -8.15 7.73 -1.35
N TRP A 89 -7.83 6.44 -1.50
CA TRP A 89 -6.59 5.83 -1.01
C TRP A 89 -5.50 5.77 -2.08
N SER A 90 -5.86 6.01 -3.34
CA SER A 90 -4.94 5.90 -4.47
C SER A 90 -3.91 7.03 -4.47
N ALA A 91 -2.63 6.66 -4.56
CA ALA A 91 -1.54 7.61 -4.78
C ALA A 91 -1.17 7.63 -6.27
N PRO A 92 -0.97 8.81 -6.89
CA PRO A 92 -0.53 8.89 -8.28
C PRO A 92 0.90 8.34 -8.43
N LEU A 93 1.09 7.45 -9.41
CA LEU A 93 2.41 6.98 -9.82
C LEU A 93 3.00 7.95 -10.86
N TRP A 94 4.10 8.59 -10.52
CA TRP A 94 4.77 9.56 -11.38
C TRP A 94 6.02 8.96 -12.04
N LEU A 95 6.17 9.18 -13.34
CA LEU A 95 7.44 9.00 -14.05
C LEU A 95 8.08 10.38 -14.21
N VAL A 96 9.13 10.64 -13.43
CA VAL A 96 9.83 11.92 -13.43
C VAL A 96 11.16 11.79 -14.15
N THR A 97 11.44 12.70 -15.06
CA THR A 97 12.71 12.79 -15.79
C THR A 97 13.26 14.20 -15.68
N HIS A 98 14.59 14.34 -15.63
CA HIS A 98 15.22 15.65 -15.71
C HIS A 98 14.78 16.41 -16.97
N VAL A 99 14.54 17.71 -16.86
CA VAL A 99 13.98 18.54 -17.94
C VAL A 99 14.81 18.47 -19.23
N ASP A 100 16.14 18.47 -19.10
CA ASP A 100 17.06 18.42 -20.24
C ASP A 100 17.13 17.04 -20.91
N LEU A 101 16.89 15.99 -20.14
CA LEU A 101 16.97 14.61 -20.62
C LEU A 101 15.64 14.11 -21.18
N HIS A 102 14.53 14.71 -20.76
CA HIS A 102 13.18 14.28 -21.11
C HIS A 102 13.01 14.09 -22.62
N ARG A 103 13.54 15.00 -23.44
CA ARG A 103 13.36 14.98 -24.90
C ARG A 103 14.34 14.07 -25.65
N THR A 104 15.28 13.42 -24.96
CA THR A 104 16.27 12.54 -25.61
C THR A 104 15.64 11.22 -26.05
N THR A 105 16.10 10.69 -27.18
CA THR A 105 15.61 9.42 -27.74
C THR A 105 15.72 8.26 -26.75
N LYS A 106 16.84 8.17 -26.02
CA LYS A 106 17.08 7.10 -25.05
C LYS A 106 16.07 7.13 -23.89
N VAL A 107 15.76 8.32 -23.37
CA VAL A 107 14.78 8.47 -22.27
C VAL A 107 13.37 8.20 -22.75
N GLN A 108 12.97 8.73 -23.91
CA GLN A 108 11.63 8.48 -24.45
C GLN A 108 11.41 7.00 -24.78
N ALA A 109 12.43 6.31 -25.31
CA ALA A 109 12.36 4.87 -25.55
C ALA A 109 12.12 4.09 -24.25
N LEU A 110 12.88 4.38 -23.18
CA LEU A 110 12.68 3.75 -21.87
C LEU A 110 11.30 4.07 -21.28
N LEU A 111 10.87 5.34 -21.32
CA LEU A 111 9.55 5.74 -20.84
C LEU A 111 8.43 5.00 -21.57
N SER A 112 8.56 4.76 -22.87
CA SER A 112 7.60 3.97 -23.64
C SER A 112 7.50 2.53 -23.12
N VAL A 113 8.64 1.88 -22.88
CA VAL A 113 8.69 0.52 -22.32
C VAL A 113 8.04 0.48 -20.94
N LEU A 114 8.41 1.39 -20.04
CA LEU A 114 7.86 1.45 -18.69
C LEU A 114 6.35 1.69 -18.69
N LYS A 115 5.86 2.64 -19.49
CA LYS A 115 4.41 2.92 -19.62
C LYS A 115 3.65 1.71 -20.13
N SER A 116 4.18 1.01 -21.13
CA SER A 116 3.55 -0.20 -21.66
C SER A 116 3.51 -1.31 -20.62
N ALA A 117 4.61 -1.54 -19.90
CA ALA A 117 4.69 -2.57 -18.88
C ALA A 117 3.79 -2.29 -17.65
N VAL A 118 3.59 -1.02 -17.27
CA VAL A 118 2.60 -0.67 -16.23
C VAL A 118 1.17 -0.92 -16.72
N LYS A 119 0.84 -0.54 -17.96
CA LYS A 119 -0.51 -0.74 -18.52
C LYS A 119 -0.88 -2.21 -18.69
N SER A 120 0.09 -3.06 -19.03
CA SER A 120 -0.13 -4.50 -19.19
C SER A 120 -0.01 -5.29 -17.88
N GLY A 121 0.42 -4.66 -16.78
CA GLY A 121 0.74 -5.34 -15.53
C GLY A 121 2.07 -6.11 -15.53
N ALA A 122 2.82 -6.10 -16.64
CA ALA A 122 4.05 -6.87 -16.82
C ALA A 122 5.23 -6.40 -15.95
N LEU A 123 5.23 -5.15 -15.47
CA LEU A 123 6.24 -4.63 -14.52
C LEU A 123 6.13 -5.25 -13.11
N THR A 124 5.17 -6.13 -12.92
CA THR A 124 4.86 -6.75 -11.64
C THR A 124 4.84 -8.29 -11.73
N ALA A 125 5.23 -8.87 -12.88
CA ALA A 125 5.36 -10.32 -13.09
C ALA A 125 6.69 -10.86 -12.56
#